data_AF-A0A947KHU5-F1
#
_entry.id   AF-A0A947KHU5-F1
#
_cell.length_a   1.000
_cell.length_b   1.000
_cell.length_c   1.000
_cell.angle_alpha   90.00
_cell.angle_beta   90.00
_cell.angle_gamma   90.00
#
_symmetry.space_group_name_H-M   'P 1'
#
loop_
_entity.id
_entity.type
_entity.pdbx_description
1 polymer ?
#
loop_
_entity_poly.entity_id
_entity_poly.type
_entity_poly.pdbx_seq_one_letter_code
_entity_poly.pdbx_strand_id
1 'polypeptide(L)'
;MQSDLTTLDKPPISPRERKLSRFLLFFEDIIKVPLFRCQHCGECILSSTGFVCSQRCPKRLRNGPCGGTGADGSCEVYPERKCVWYRIYLRSKFFCRLSLLYKINKIHNWNLEHTSAWLNVFKKRIDAPMIFVRNDKDIVKDMIVDDTQRKNQL
;
A
#
# COMPACT_ATOMS: atom_id res chain seq x y z
N MET A 1 -14.68 -10.86 -11.94
CA MET A 1 -14.13 -9.61 -11.35
C MET A 1 -13.59 -9.80 -9.91
N GLN A 2 -14.01 -10.83 -9.16
CA GLN A 2 -13.60 -11.05 -7.76
C GLN A 2 -12.15 -11.56 -7.57
N SER A 3 -11.66 -12.42 -8.47
CA SER A 3 -10.38 -13.15 -8.30
C SER A 3 -9.14 -12.26 -8.29
N ASP A 4 -9.18 -11.10 -8.93
CA ASP A 4 -8.00 -10.22 -9.03
C ASP A 4 -7.77 -9.36 -7.77
N LEU A 5 -8.76 -9.26 -6.89
CA LEU A 5 -8.65 -8.49 -5.63
C LEU A 5 -8.02 -9.29 -4.49
N THR A 6 -7.99 -10.61 -4.59
CA THR A 6 -7.47 -11.53 -3.57
C THR A 6 -6.24 -12.24 -4.07
N THR A 7 -5.23 -12.42 -3.22
CA THR A 7 -4.07 -13.27 -3.54
C THR A 7 -4.27 -14.73 -3.13
N LEU A 8 -5.48 -15.15 -2.76
CA LEU A 8 -5.75 -16.49 -2.21
C LEU A 8 -5.50 -17.61 -3.23
N ASP A 9 -5.73 -17.34 -4.51
CA ASP A 9 -5.56 -18.31 -5.59
C ASP A 9 -4.08 -18.59 -5.91
N LYS A 10 -3.14 -17.91 -5.24
CA LYS A 10 -1.71 -18.00 -5.50
C LYS A 10 -1.07 -19.07 -4.61
N PRO A 11 0.02 -19.72 -5.07
CA PRO A 11 0.60 -20.88 -4.40
C PRO A 11 1.02 -20.54 -2.96
N PRO A 12 0.63 -21.37 -1.97
CA PRO A 12 0.96 -21.13 -0.57
C PRO A 12 2.48 -21.23 -0.33
N ILE A 13 2.93 -20.68 0.81
CA ILE A 13 4.34 -20.78 1.20
C ILE A 13 4.66 -22.16 1.77
N SER A 14 5.64 -22.85 1.19
CA SER A 14 6.05 -24.16 1.73
C SER A 14 6.88 -24.00 3.01
N PRO A 15 6.96 -25.02 3.89
CA PRO A 15 7.75 -24.94 5.12
C PRO A 15 9.23 -24.62 4.89
N ARG A 16 9.83 -25.16 3.81
CA ARG A 16 11.21 -24.88 3.43
C ARG A 16 11.38 -23.43 2.96
N GLU A 17 10.46 -22.96 2.11
CA GLU A 17 10.44 -21.56 1.67
C GLU A 17 10.27 -20.59 2.85
N ARG A 18 9.53 -20.98 3.90
CA ARG A 18 9.34 -20.13 5.07
C ARG A 18 10.63 -19.90 5.86
N LYS A 19 11.57 -20.85 5.85
CA LYS A 19 12.91 -20.65 6.43
C LYS A 19 13.73 -19.67 5.59
N LEU A 20 13.79 -19.90 4.28
CA LEU A 20 14.47 -19.00 3.34
C LEU A 20 13.89 -17.58 3.39
N SER A 21 12.57 -17.47 3.46
CA SER A 21 11.85 -16.20 3.51
C SER A 21 12.21 -15.39 4.76
N ARG A 22 12.34 -16.04 5.92
CA ARG A 22 12.78 -15.38 7.17
C ARG A 22 14.21 -14.87 7.06
N PHE A 23 15.10 -15.64 6.44
CA PHE A 23 16.46 -15.20 6.17
C PHE A 23 16.50 -13.98 5.25
N LEU A 24 15.75 -14.00 4.14
CA LEU A 24 15.66 -12.84 3.25
C LEU A 24 15.00 -11.63 3.92
N LEU A 25 13.98 -11.86 4.76
CA LEU A 25 13.31 -10.80 5.51
C LEU A 25 14.29 -10.06 6.44
N PHE A 26 15.21 -10.77 7.09
CA PHE A 26 16.24 -10.15 7.91
C PHE A 26 17.05 -9.09 7.11
N PHE A 27 17.47 -9.41 5.89
CA PHE A 27 18.16 -8.44 5.03
C PHE A 27 17.25 -7.32 4.54
N GLU A 28 15.99 -7.63 4.22
CA GLU A 28 15.01 -6.59 3.92
C GLU A 28 14.83 -5.60 5.08
N ASP A 29 14.85 -6.11 6.31
CA ASP A 29 14.57 -5.34 7.51
C ASP A 29 15.69 -4.36 7.84
N ILE A 30 16.94 -4.72 7.56
CA ILE A 30 18.11 -3.81 7.69
C ILE A 30 17.85 -2.50 6.92
N ILE A 31 17.12 -2.54 5.82
CA ILE A 31 16.81 -1.36 4.99
C ILE A 31 15.41 -0.81 5.30
N LYS A 32 14.38 -1.67 5.31
CA LYS A 32 12.98 -1.24 5.32
C LYS A 32 12.49 -0.78 6.70
N VAL A 33 13.00 -1.36 7.78
CA VAL A 33 12.62 -0.96 9.15
C VAL A 33 13.13 0.45 9.47
N PRO A 34 14.43 0.78 9.32
CA PRO A 34 14.90 2.12 9.66
C PRO A 34 14.33 3.20 8.73
N LEU A 35 14.24 2.94 7.42
CA LEU A 35 13.80 3.97 6.46
C LEU A 35 12.29 4.19 6.47
N PHE A 36 11.48 3.13 6.63
CA PHE A 36 10.04 3.20 6.41
C PHE A 36 9.19 2.74 7.60
N ARG A 37 9.82 2.23 8.67
CA ARG A 37 9.16 1.60 9.82
C ARG A 37 8.23 0.47 9.36
N CYS A 38 8.78 -0.41 8.52
CA CYS A 38 8.11 -1.60 7.99
C CYS A 38 7.38 -2.39 9.11
N GLN A 39 6.26 -3.01 8.76
CA GLN A 39 5.44 -3.84 9.67
C GLN A 39 5.35 -5.30 9.20
N HIS A 40 6.25 -5.72 8.30
CA HIS A 40 6.39 -7.11 7.82
C HIS A 40 5.11 -7.77 7.26
N CYS A 41 4.28 -7.02 6.54
CA CYS A 41 3.03 -7.56 5.97
C CYS A 41 3.22 -8.53 4.79
N GLY A 42 4.46 -8.79 4.35
CA GLY A 42 4.79 -9.70 3.23
C GLY A 42 4.33 -9.27 1.84
N GLU A 43 3.47 -8.26 1.73
CA GLU A 43 2.94 -7.74 0.47
C GLU A 43 3.14 -6.22 0.42
N CYS A 44 4.37 -5.83 0.08
CA CYS A 44 4.81 -4.45 0.21
C CYS A 44 4.19 -3.54 -0.86
N ILE A 45 3.29 -2.63 -0.45
CA ILE A 45 2.67 -1.60 -1.32
C ILE A 45 3.31 -0.21 -1.20
N LEU A 46 4.58 -0.17 -0.78
CA LEU A 46 5.31 1.05 -0.46
C LEU A 46 5.41 2.00 -1.66
N SER A 47 5.57 1.46 -2.88
CA SER A 47 5.63 2.23 -4.12
C SER A 47 4.34 2.98 -4.45
N SER A 48 3.19 2.40 -4.09
CA SER A 48 1.86 2.99 -4.34
C SER A 48 1.49 4.03 -3.29
N THR A 49 2.09 3.94 -2.10
CA THR A 49 1.73 4.73 -0.91
C THR A 49 2.73 5.84 -0.62
N GLY A 50 3.39 6.39 -1.65
CA GLY A 50 4.32 7.51 -1.52
C GLY A 50 5.50 7.22 -0.59
N PHE A 51 5.93 5.95 -0.53
CA PHE A 51 6.94 5.44 0.38
C PHE A 51 6.61 5.60 1.88
N VAL A 52 5.33 5.47 2.23
CA VAL A 52 4.86 5.37 3.62
C VAL A 52 4.20 4.02 3.84
N CYS A 53 4.71 3.24 4.80
CA CYS A 53 4.09 1.97 5.17
C CYS A 53 2.67 2.20 5.74
N SER A 54 1.65 1.78 4.99
CA SER A 54 0.22 1.92 5.34
C SER A 54 -0.16 1.09 6.56
N GLN A 55 0.56 -0.01 6.81
CA GLN A 55 0.36 -0.90 7.95
C GLN A 55 0.70 -0.25 9.30
N ARG A 56 1.34 0.93 9.29
CA ARG A 56 1.51 1.75 10.52
C ARG A 56 0.20 2.39 10.97
N CYS A 57 -0.84 2.38 10.13
CA CYS A 57 -2.18 2.76 10.54
C CYS A 57 -2.67 1.79 11.62
N PRO A 58 -3.25 2.25 12.74
CA PRO A 58 -3.81 1.36 13.76
C PRO A 58 -4.85 0.41 13.18
N LYS A 59 -5.58 0.87 12.16
CA LYS A 59 -6.61 0.09 11.47
C LYS A 59 -6.05 -0.78 10.34
N ARG A 60 -4.72 -0.79 10.11
CA ARG A 60 -4.01 -1.55 9.06
C ARG A 60 -4.60 -1.44 7.64
N LEU A 61 -5.27 -0.32 7.35
CA LEU A 61 -5.97 -0.11 6.08
C LEU A 61 -5.02 0.06 4.89
N ARG A 62 -5.27 -0.73 3.83
CA ARG A 62 -4.54 -0.68 2.56
C ARG A 62 -5.12 0.24 1.51
N ASN A 63 -6.41 0.54 1.60
CA ASN A 63 -7.13 1.35 0.63
C ASN A 63 -7.77 2.53 1.35
N GLY A 64 -7.19 3.72 1.13
CA GLY A 64 -7.73 5.00 1.56
C GLY A 64 -7.76 5.27 3.08
N PRO A 65 -8.02 6.52 3.46
CA PRO A 65 -8.29 6.88 4.85
C PRO A 65 -9.62 6.28 5.34
N CYS A 66 -9.71 6.05 6.65
CA CYS A 66 -10.91 5.46 7.29
C CYS A 66 -12.11 6.41 7.49
N GLY A 67 -12.08 7.61 6.92
CA GLY A 67 -13.01 8.69 7.26
C GLY A 67 -12.70 9.40 8.59
N GLY A 68 -12.11 8.71 9.57
CA GLY A 68 -11.65 9.27 10.85
C GLY A 68 -10.34 10.07 10.78
N THR A 69 -10.13 10.85 9.72
CA THR A 69 -9.01 11.81 9.67
C THR A 69 -9.53 13.17 10.05
N GLY A 70 -8.99 13.78 11.12
CA GLY A 70 -9.41 15.10 11.57
C GLY A 70 -9.17 16.17 10.50
N ALA A 71 -9.86 17.30 10.60
CA ALA A 71 -9.69 18.42 9.66
C ALA A 71 -8.24 18.94 9.59
N ASP A 72 -7.51 18.83 10.70
CA ASP A 72 -6.09 19.16 10.80
C ASP A 72 -5.15 18.04 10.27
N GLY A 73 -5.69 16.88 9.89
CA GLY A 73 -4.95 15.69 9.48
C GLY A 73 -4.54 14.75 10.61
N SER A 74 -5.05 14.93 11.83
CA SER A 74 -4.86 14.01 12.97
C SER A 74 -5.55 12.65 12.75
N CYS A 75 -5.10 11.63 13.47
CA CYS A 75 -5.70 10.29 13.45
C CYS A 75 -6.81 10.18 14.51
N GLU A 76 -7.98 9.65 14.17
CA GLU A 76 -9.08 9.39 15.12
C GLU A 76 -8.64 8.55 16.34
N VAL A 77 -7.90 7.46 16.10
CA VAL A 77 -7.45 6.55 17.17
C VAL A 77 -6.35 7.16 18.04
N TYR A 78 -5.53 8.05 17.46
CA TYR A 78 -4.36 8.64 18.11
C TYR A 78 -4.29 10.13 17.76
N PRO A 79 -5.05 10.98 18.46
CA PRO A 79 -5.17 12.40 18.15
C PRO A 79 -3.82 13.15 18.21
N GLU A 80 -2.86 12.65 18.99
CA GLU A 80 -1.54 13.23 19.18
C GLU A 80 -0.63 13.12 17.95
N ARG A 81 -1.02 12.36 16.91
CA ARG A 81 -0.20 12.14 15.72
C ARG A 81 -0.98 12.30 14.42
N LYS A 82 -0.26 12.70 13.35
CA LYS A 82 -0.83 12.78 12.00
C LYS A 82 -1.23 11.41 11.46
N CYS A 83 -2.40 11.35 10.83
CA CYS A 83 -2.93 10.16 10.18
C CYS A 83 -1.95 9.63 9.13
N VAL A 84 -1.76 8.31 9.09
CA VAL A 84 -0.85 7.65 8.13
C VAL A 84 -1.29 7.91 6.69
N TRP A 85 -2.60 7.88 6.42
CA TRP A 85 -3.14 8.15 5.09
C TRP A 85 -3.06 9.62 4.70
N TYR A 86 -3.17 10.54 5.66
CA TYR A 86 -2.87 11.95 5.43
C TYR A 86 -1.40 12.14 4.98
N ARG A 87 -0.46 11.47 5.65
CA ARG A 87 0.96 11.49 5.26
C ARG A 87 1.22 10.83 3.90
N ILE A 88 0.53 9.73 3.59
CA ILE A 88 0.59 9.08 2.27
C ILE A 88 0.17 10.07 1.20
N TYR A 89 -0.98 10.73 1.36
CA TYR A 89 -1.48 11.72 0.41
C TYR A 89 -0.47 12.84 0.16
N LEU A 90 0.06 13.47 1.21
CA LEU A 90 1.03 14.56 1.06
C LEU A 90 2.30 14.12 0.33
N ARG A 91 2.82 12.92 0.64
CA ARG A 91 4.02 12.39 -0.03
C ARG A 91 3.74 11.97 -1.47
N SER A 92 2.60 11.32 -1.75
CA SER A 92 2.22 10.98 -3.11
C SER A 92 2.01 12.22 -3.98
N LYS A 93 1.46 13.31 -3.41
CA LYS A 93 1.38 14.62 -4.07
C LYS A 93 2.77 15.17 -4.37
N PHE A 94 3.69 15.13 -3.41
CA PHE A 94 5.08 15.58 -3.59
C PHE A 94 5.81 14.79 -4.69
N PHE A 95 5.64 13.48 -4.75
CA PHE A 95 6.27 12.61 -5.75
C PHE A 95 5.53 12.54 -7.10
N CYS A 96 4.43 13.28 -7.28
CA CYS A 96 3.55 13.18 -8.46
C CYS A 96 3.13 11.73 -8.76
N ARG A 97 2.53 11.07 -7.75
CA ARG A 97 2.01 9.71 -7.82
C ARG A 97 0.60 9.59 -7.25
N LEU A 98 -0.20 10.63 -7.37
CA LEU A 98 -1.55 10.64 -6.81
C LEU A 98 -2.46 9.63 -7.51
N SER A 99 -2.27 9.37 -8.81
CA SER A 99 -3.02 8.36 -9.56
C SER A 99 -2.98 6.97 -8.92
N LEU A 100 -1.87 6.61 -8.27
CA LEU A 100 -1.71 5.32 -7.60
C LEU A 100 -2.61 5.16 -6.35
N LEU A 101 -3.06 6.27 -5.75
CA LEU A 101 -3.96 6.24 -4.59
C LEU A 101 -5.41 5.95 -4.99
N TYR A 102 -5.79 6.25 -6.24
CA TYR A 102 -7.11 5.93 -6.80
C TYR A 102 -7.21 4.46 -7.23
N LYS A 103 -6.07 3.79 -7.44
CA LYS A 103 -6.04 2.36 -7.75
C LYS A 103 -6.30 1.54 -6.48
N ILE A 104 -7.30 0.67 -6.54
CA ILE A 104 -7.60 -0.28 -5.47
C ILE A 104 -6.44 -1.29 -5.36
N ASN A 105 -5.85 -1.40 -4.17
CA ASN A 105 -4.87 -2.43 -3.85
C ASN A 105 -5.57 -3.71 -3.40
N LYS A 106 -4.89 -4.85 -3.65
CA LYS A 106 -5.35 -6.18 -3.24
C LYS A 106 -5.56 -6.27 -1.73
N ILE A 107 -6.57 -7.06 -1.34
CA ILE A 107 -6.89 -7.36 0.05
C ILE A 107 -5.65 -7.97 0.72
N HIS A 108 -5.42 -7.63 1.99
CA HIS A 108 -4.28 -8.14 2.72
C HIS A 108 -4.39 -9.65 2.95
N ASN A 109 -3.37 -10.38 2.50
CA ASN A 109 -3.20 -11.77 2.82
C ASN A 109 -2.33 -11.97 4.06
N TRP A 110 -2.99 -12.33 5.16
CA TRP A 110 -2.36 -12.59 6.45
C TRP A 110 -1.37 -13.77 6.43
N ASN A 111 -1.52 -14.71 5.50
CA ASN A 111 -0.61 -15.85 5.40
C ASN A 111 0.80 -15.44 4.94
N LEU A 112 0.95 -14.25 4.36
CA LEU A 112 2.23 -13.70 3.93
C LEU A 112 2.88 -12.81 5.02
N GLU A 113 2.24 -12.56 6.16
CA GLU A 113 2.90 -11.84 7.25
C GLU A 113 4.19 -12.54 7.69
N HIS A 114 5.19 -11.73 8.06
CA HIS A 114 6.54 -12.17 8.43
C HIS A 114 7.27 -12.98 7.34
N THR A 115 6.91 -12.77 6.07
CA THR A 115 7.64 -13.29 4.91
C THR A 115 8.30 -12.15 4.13
N SER A 116 9.42 -12.45 3.46
CA SER A 116 10.11 -11.53 2.55
C SER A 116 9.19 -11.11 1.41
N ALA A 117 9.02 -9.80 1.24
CA ALA A 117 8.20 -9.26 0.16
C ALA A 117 8.86 -9.50 -1.21
N TRP A 118 10.19 -9.43 -1.31
CA TRP A 118 10.89 -9.72 -2.56
C TRP A 118 10.75 -11.18 -2.98
N LEU A 119 10.85 -12.12 -2.06
CA LEU A 119 10.58 -13.53 -2.37
C LEU A 119 9.17 -13.72 -2.92
N ASN A 120 8.19 -13.02 -2.35
CA ASN A 120 6.80 -13.06 -2.82
C ASN A 120 6.63 -12.42 -4.21
N VAL A 121 7.38 -11.37 -4.55
CA VAL A 121 7.41 -10.82 -5.93
C VAL A 121 7.97 -11.86 -6.90
N PHE A 122 9.13 -12.46 -6.58
CA PHE A 122 9.77 -13.45 -7.46
C PHE A 122 8.90 -14.70 -7.66
N LYS A 123 8.16 -15.11 -6.64
CA LYS A 123 7.19 -16.21 -6.69
C LYS A 123 5.85 -15.82 -7.31
N LYS A 124 5.72 -14.59 -7.84
CA LYS A 124 4.49 -14.01 -8.44
C LYS A 124 3.28 -13.98 -7.50
N ARG A 125 3.51 -14.09 -6.18
CA ARG A 125 2.47 -13.99 -5.14
C ARG A 125 1.96 -12.56 -5.00
N ILE A 126 2.84 -11.59 -5.16
CA ILE A 126 2.47 -10.17 -5.16
C ILE A 126 2.99 -9.49 -6.43
N ASP A 127 2.40 -8.34 -6.73
CA ASP A 127 2.79 -7.55 -7.89
C ASP A 127 4.11 -6.81 -7.59
N ALA A 128 4.91 -6.58 -8.62
CA ALA A 128 6.17 -5.87 -8.49
C ALA A 128 5.95 -4.38 -8.12
N PRO A 129 6.92 -3.73 -7.44
CA PRO A 129 6.78 -2.33 -7.08
C PRO A 129 6.74 -1.42 -8.32
N MET A 130 5.87 -0.42 -8.28
CA MET A 130 5.74 0.58 -9.34
C MET A 130 6.84 1.65 -9.21
N ILE A 131 7.87 1.53 -10.03
CA ILE A 131 9.03 2.45 -9.98
C ILE A 131 8.75 3.73 -10.75
N PHE A 132 8.01 3.67 -11.86
CA PHE A 132 7.73 4.82 -12.71
C PHE A 132 6.23 5.05 -12.84
N VAL A 133 5.83 6.31 -12.72
CA VAL A 133 4.47 6.78 -13.00
C VAL A 133 4.61 7.87 -14.06
N ARG A 134 3.92 7.72 -15.18
CA ARG A 134 3.90 8.71 -16.27
C ARG A 134 2.55 9.41 -16.27
N ASN A 135 2.54 10.68 -16.68
CA ASN A 135 1.32 11.48 -16.87
C ASN A 135 0.39 11.50 -15.64
N ASP A 136 0.95 11.47 -14.42
CA ASP A 136 0.17 11.39 -13.18
C ASP A 136 -0.86 12.52 -13.06
N LYS A 137 -0.46 13.74 -13.43
CA LYS A 137 -1.32 14.93 -13.37
C LYS A 137 -2.51 14.83 -14.33
N ASP A 138 -2.28 14.34 -15.53
CA ASP A 138 -3.32 14.21 -16.55
C ASP A 138 -4.32 13.14 -16.13
N ILE A 139 -3.83 11.98 -15.68
CA ILE A 139 -4.67 10.89 -15.16
C ILE A 139 -5.55 11.38 -14.01
N VAL A 140 -4.98 12.10 -13.04
CA VAL A 140 -5.74 12.62 -11.89
C VAL A 140 -6.77 13.66 -12.33
N LYS A 141 -6.41 14.54 -13.29
CA LYS A 141 -7.34 15.52 -13.85
C LYS A 141 -8.52 14.83 -14.51
N ASP A 142 -8.27 13.82 -15.33
CA ASP A 142 -9.30 13.07 -16.04
C ASP A 142 -10.23 12.34 -15.04
N MET A 143 -9.68 11.75 -13.98
CA MET A 143 -10.47 11.14 -12.90
C MET A 143 -11.39 12.15 -12.19
N ILE A 144 -10.88 13.35 -11.87
CA ILE A 144 -11.67 14.39 -11.20
C ILE A 144 -12.78 14.92 -12.12
N VAL A 145 -12.48 15.07 -13.42
CA VAL A 145 -13.47 15.50 -14.41
C VAL A 145 -14.58 14.47 -14.53
N ASP A 146 -14.26 13.17 -14.64
CA ASP A 146 -15.24 12.07 -14.68
C ASP A 146 -16.15 12.07 -13.45
N ASP A 147 -15.57 12.18 -12.24
CA ASP A 147 -16.34 12.25 -10.99
C ASP A 147 -17.28 13.46 -10.94
N THR A 148 -16.85 14.60 -11.48
CA THR A 148 -17.67 15.82 -11.54
C THR A 148 -18.82 15.67 -12.53
N GLN A 149 -18.56 15.08 -13.70
CA GLN A 149 -19.60 14.80 -14.70
C GLN A 149 -20.63 13.81 -14.16
N ARG A 150 -20.20 12.75 -13.47
CA ARG A 150 -21.10 11.78 -12.83
C ARG A 150 -22.02 12.42 -11.80
N LYS A 151 -21.51 13.35 -10.98
CA LYS A 151 -22.33 14.08 -10.00
C LYS A 151 -23.39 14.97 -10.64
N ASN A 152 -23.10 15.54 -11.81
CA ASN A 152 -24.05 16.40 -12.51
C ASN A 152 -25.16 15.62 -13.26
N GLN A 153 -25.03 14.29 -13.38
CA GLN A 153 -26.00 13.40 -14.01
C GLN A 153 -26.96 12.73 -13.03
N LEU A 154 -26.72 12.86 -11.72
CA LEU A 154 -27.54 12.36 -10.61
C LEU A 154 -28.41 13.48 -10.04
#